data_AF-A0A5D0CKD8-F1
#
_entry.id   AF-A0A5D0CKD8-F1
#
_cell.length_a   1.000
_cell.length_b   1.000
_cell.length_c   1.000
_cell.angle_alpha   90.00
_cell.angle_beta   90.00
_cell.angle_gamma   90.00
#
_symmetry.space_group_name_H-M   'P 1'
#
loop_
_entity.id
_entity.type
_entity.pdbx_description
1 polymer ?
#
loop_
_entity_poly.entity_id
_entity_poly.type
_entity_poly.pdbx_seq_one_letter_code
_entity_poly.pdbx_strand_id
1 'polypeptide(L)'
;MPVPSAPAGVTLPSTMRFGIDNRFSTAQRYRIQIMISGVLAFWNTHYTQRSSGARSSFQICANKYARFNLSPVWFTGRIANGAGAANVMMGGLTQQIVANGFNRAPRALIRYQVPSSTIPNFTVKAVNGTRPDTVSLSVTINPRVLNRTDLPNQTLFGSLFHAWLHRQGYRHPTGVYTSYMAGEAAMCVMRNNANKSPNVPDSIYTTFLD
;
A
#
# COMPACT_ATOMS: atom_id res chain seq x y z
N MET A 1 7.32 4.69 14.01
CA MET A 1 6.44 3.52 13.80
C MET A 1 7.27 2.26 14.02
N PRO A 2 6.93 1.39 14.99
CA PRO A 2 7.58 0.10 15.15
C PRO A 2 7.42 -0.74 13.88
N VAL A 3 8.45 -1.52 13.54
CA VAL A 3 8.39 -2.49 12.44
C VAL A 3 8.23 -3.88 13.06
N PRO A 4 7.25 -4.69 12.62
CA PRO A 4 7.11 -6.07 13.09
C PRO A 4 8.34 -6.92 12.76
N SER A 5 8.52 -8.03 13.48
CA SER A 5 9.66 -8.94 13.29
C SER A 5 9.83 -9.42 11.84
N ALA A 6 11.07 -9.68 11.46
CA ALA A 6 11.41 -10.02 10.09
C ALA A 6 11.01 -11.46 9.70
N PRO A 7 10.73 -11.69 8.41
CA PRO A 7 10.89 -13.01 7.81
C PRO A 7 12.36 -13.45 7.98
N ALA A 8 12.59 -14.75 8.16
CA ALA A 8 13.93 -15.29 8.37
C ALA A 8 14.93 -14.78 7.31
N GLY A 9 16.07 -14.23 7.75
CA GLY A 9 17.18 -13.84 6.88
C GLY A 9 17.21 -12.38 6.39
N VAL A 10 16.31 -11.50 6.83
CA VAL A 10 16.36 -10.06 6.51
C VAL A 10 16.51 -9.22 7.77
N THR A 11 17.55 -8.39 7.85
CA THR A 11 17.69 -7.39 8.93
C THR A 11 16.74 -6.23 8.69
N LEU A 12 15.80 -6.02 9.63
CA LEU A 12 14.85 -4.91 9.59
C LEU A 12 15.17 -3.81 10.61
N PRO A 13 14.85 -2.54 10.30
CA PRO A 13 14.96 -1.46 11.26
C PRO A 13 13.93 -1.65 12.37
N SER A 14 14.29 -1.36 13.62
CA SER A 14 13.34 -1.45 14.75
C SER A 14 12.18 -0.45 14.63
N THR A 15 12.42 0.69 13.99
CA THR A 15 11.42 1.72 13.74
C THR A 15 11.62 2.42 12.41
N MET A 16 10.53 2.96 11.86
CA MET A 16 10.52 3.89 10.73
C MET A 16 10.07 5.28 11.19
N ARG A 17 10.67 6.33 10.60
CA ARG A 17 10.39 7.73 10.89
C ARG A 17 9.79 8.42 9.67
N PHE A 18 8.69 9.14 9.88
CA PHE A 18 8.00 9.92 8.86
C PHE A 18 7.93 11.38 9.30
N GLY A 19 8.19 12.32 8.40
CA GLY A 19 7.87 13.72 8.61
C GLY A 19 6.39 13.95 8.29
N ILE A 20 5.58 14.34 9.27
CA ILE A 20 4.15 14.59 9.06
C ILE A 20 3.94 16.10 9.02
N ASP A 21 3.24 16.57 7.99
CA ASP A 21 2.86 17.97 7.82
C ASP A 21 2.15 18.50 9.07
N ASN A 22 2.53 19.70 9.53
CA ASN A 22 2.05 20.26 10.79
C ASN A 22 0.55 20.64 10.74
N ARG A 23 -0.03 20.78 9.55
CA ARG A 23 -1.46 21.10 9.34
C ARG A 23 -2.40 19.95 9.68
N PHE A 24 -1.91 18.71 9.80
CA PHE A 24 -2.73 17.61 10.30
C PHE A 24 -3.00 17.79 11.80
N SER A 25 -4.27 17.65 12.19
CA SER A 25 -4.68 17.65 13.60
C SER A 25 -4.15 16.40 14.33
N THR A 26 -4.15 16.42 15.67
CA THR A 26 -3.71 15.26 16.48
C THR A 26 -4.48 13.99 16.12
N ALA A 27 -5.80 14.06 15.96
CA ALA A 27 -6.63 12.92 15.56
C ALA A 27 -6.27 12.40 14.17
N GLN A 28 -6.00 13.30 13.21
CA GLN A 28 -5.56 12.91 11.86
C GLN A 28 -4.18 12.25 11.88
N ARG A 29 -3.23 12.77 12.67
CA ARG A 29 -1.91 12.16 12.85
C ARG A 29 -2.01 10.76 13.45
N TYR A 30 -2.90 10.55 14.42
CA TYR A 30 -3.17 9.24 14.99
C TYR A 30 -3.73 8.27 13.94
N ARG A 31 -4.69 8.72 13.11
CA ARG A 31 -5.19 7.91 11.99
C ARG A 31 -4.11 7.57 10.97
N ILE A 32 -3.22 8.50 10.63
CA ILE A 32 -2.06 8.24 9.76
C ILE A 32 -1.16 7.15 10.36
N GLN A 33 -0.91 7.20 11.68
CA GLN A 33 -0.14 6.16 12.37
C GLN A 33 -0.83 4.79 12.26
N ILE A 34 -2.14 4.72 12.49
CA ILE A 34 -2.91 3.48 12.31
C ILE A 34 -2.78 2.96 10.88
N MET A 35 -2.87 3.84 9.88
CA MET A 35 -2.72 3.44 8.48
C MET A 35 -1.37 2.79 8.21
N ILE A 36 -0.28 3.42 8.65
CA ILE A 36 1.07 2.90 8.47
C ILE A 36 1.23 1.56 9.21
N SER A 37 0.76 1.48 10.47
CA SER A 37 0.77 0.23 11.24
C SER A 37 -0.03 -0.88 10.56
N GLY A 38 -1.17 -0.55 9.93
CA GLY A 38 -2.00 -1.49 9.19
C GLY A 38 -1.27 -2.09 7.98
N VAL A 39 -0.55 -1.27 7.21
CA VAL A 39 0.28 -1.78 6.10
C VAL A 39 1.40 -2.69 6.60
N LEU A 40 2.10 -2.30 7.68
CA LEU A 40 3.16 -3.12 8.25
C LEU A 40 2.63 -4.43 8.85
N ALA A 41 1.48 -4.40 9.52
CA ALA A 41 0.83 -5.61 10.04
C ALA A 41 0.36 -6.53 8.90
N PHE A 42 -0.15 -5.97 7.80
CA PHE A 42 -0.53 -6.73 6.61
C PHE A 42 0.67 -7.42 5.96
N TRP A 43 1.78 -6.69 5.80
CA TRP A 43 3.06 -7.23 5.34
C TRP A 43 3.53 -8.39 6.23
N ASN A 44 3.53 -8.21 7.56
CA ASN A 44 3.93 -9.25 8.49
C ASN A 44 3.02 -10.49 8.40
N THR A 45 1.70 -10.28 8.35
CA THR A 45 0.71 -11.37 8.20
C THR A 45 0.96 -12.20 6.94
N HIS A 46 1.30 -11.55 5.82
CA HIS A 46 1.68 -12.26 4.60
C HIS A 46 2.85 -13.21 4.86
N TYR A 47 3.93 -12.74 5.47
CA TYR A 47 5.11 -13.56 5.71
C TYR A 47 4.90 -14.65 6.76
N THR A 48 4.13 -14.39 7.81
CA THR A 48 3.73 -15.44 8.78
C THR A 48 2.92 -16.55 8.11
N GLN A 49 1.99 -16.21 7.21
CA GLN A 49 1.24 -17.22 6.45
C GLN A 49 2.12 -17.96 5.44
N ARG A 50 3.18 -17.32 4.93
CA ARG A 50 4.15 -17.97 4.04
C ARG A 50 5.07 -18.92 4.78
N SER A 51 5.47 -18.60 6.01
CA SER A 51 6.37 -19.45 6.81
C SER A 51 5.73 -20.77 7.24
N SER A 52 4.39 -20.86 7.28
CA SER A 52 3.68 -22.13 7.48
C SER A 52 3.62 -23.02 6.23
N GLY A 53 4.28 -22.62 5.13
CA GLY A 53 4.32 -23.37 3.87
C GLY A 53 3.12 -23.13 2.93
N ALA A 54 2.11 -22.40 3.37
CA ALA A 54 0.90 -22.14 2.58
C ALA A 54 1.03 -20.92 1.65
N ARG A 55 0.10 -20.79 0.71
CA ARG A 55 -0.16 -19.50 0.06
C ARG A 55 -0.81 -18.58 1.09
N SER A 56 -0.34 -17.34 1.21
CA SER A 56 -1.02 -16.36 2.05
C SER A 56 -2.39 -16.00 1.46
N SER A 57 -3.30 -15.60 2.33
CA SER A 57 -4.62 -15.06 1.96
C SER A 57 -4.51 -13.93 0.93
N PHE A 58 -3.49 -13.09 1.04
CA PHE A 58 -3.20 -12.05 0.05
C PHE A 58 -2.83 -12.62 -1.32
N GLN A 59 -1.96 -13.63 -1.39
CA GLN A 59 -1.63 -14.29 -2.66
C GLN A 59 -2.87 -14.94 -3.27
N ILE A 60 -3.74 -15.55 -2.46
CA ILE A 60 -4.97 -16.17 -2.94
C ILE A 60 -5.88 -15.10 -3.58
N CYS A 61 -6.10 -13.98 -2.89
CA CYS A 61 -6.92 -12.88 -3.40
C CYS A 61 -6.33 -12.27 -4.68
N ALA A 62 -5.06 -11.90 -4.66
CA ALA A 62 -4.38 -11.32 -5.82
C ALA A 62 -4.37 -12.27 -7.02
N ASN A 63 -4.11 -13.57 -6.80
CA ASN A 63 -4.15 -14.56 -7.87
C ASN A 63 -5.54 -14.70 -8.49
N LYS A 64 -6.59 -14.56 -7.67
CA LYS A 64 -7.96 -14.70 -8.15
C LYS A 64 -8.41 -13.50 -8.98
N TYR A 65 -7.96 -12.28 -8.68
CA TYR A 65 -8.52 -11.08 -9.30
C TYR A 65 -7.53 -10.21 -10.11
N ALA A 66 -6.23 -10.25 -9.83
CA ALA A 66 -5.25 -9.45 -10.58
C ALA A 66 -4.85 -10.15 -11.88
N ARG A 67 -4.83 -9.40 -12.99
CA ARG A 67 -4.57 -9.86 -14.36
C ARG A 67 -3.59 -8.99 -15.11
N PHE A 68 -3.57 -7.68 -14.85
CA PHE A 68 -2.81 -6.70 -15.60
C PHE A 68 -1.69 -6.07 -14.77
N ASN A 69 -0.61 -5.65 -15.45
CA ASN A 69 0.58 -5.04 -14.86
C ASN A 69 1.08 -5.76 -13.59
N LEU A 70 1.20 -7.09 -13.69
CA LEU A 70 1.65 -7.95 -12.60
C LEU A 70 3.09 -7.65 -12.15
N SER A 71 3.91 -7.06 -13.03
CA SER A 71 5.32 -6.75 -12.77
C SER A 71 5.50 -5.24 -12.54
N PRO A 72 6.22 -4.82 -11.49
CA PRO A 72 6.61 -3.43 -11.31
C PRO A 72 7.75 -3.08 -12.27
N VAL A 73 7.97 -1.78 -12.53
CA VAL A 73 8.90 -1.32 -13.58
C VAL A 73 10.37 -1.71 -13.38
N TRP A 74 10.81 -2.03 -12.17
CA TRP A 74 12.18 -2.49 -11.90
C TRP A 74 12.35 -4.01 -12.01
N PHE A 75 11.25 -4.76 -12.10
CA PHE A 75 11.32 -6.21 -12.18
C PHE A 75 11.50 -6.62 -13.64
N THR A 76 12.64 -7.22 -13.94
CA THR A 76 13.04 -7.58 -15.30
C THR A 76 12.40 -8.89 -15.79
N GLY A 77 11.95 -9.75 -14.87
CA GLY A 77 11.31 -11.01 -15.21
C GLY A 77 9.82 -10.86 -15.59
N ARG A 78 9.26 -11.90 -16.21
CA ARG A 78 7.81 -11.99 -16.41
C ARG A 78 7.15 -12.69 -15.23
N ILE A 79 6.16 -12.05 -14.63
CA ILE A 79 5.35 -12.64 -13.58
C ILE A 79 4.10 -13.29 -14.20
N ALA A 80 3.93 -14.59 -13.96
CA ALA A 80 2.89 -15.39 -14.61
C ALA A 80 1.47 -15.13 -14.09
N ASN A 81 1.31 -14.81 -12.80
CA ASN A 81 0.00 -14.68 -12.16
C ASN A 81 0.04 -13.77 -10.92
N GLY A 82 -1.15 -13.46 -10.38
CA GLY A 82 -1.29 -12.58 -9.22
C GLY A 82 -0.65 -13.11 -7.94
N ALA A 83 -0.53 -14.44 -7.74
CA ALA A 83 0.19 -14.99 -6.59
C ALA A 83 1.70 -14.68 -6.65
N GLY A 84 2.30 -14.82 -7.84
CA GLY A 84 3.69 -14.43 -8.07
C GLY A 84 3.88 -12.91 -7.89
N ALA A 85 2.95 -12.12 -8.40
CA ALA A 85 2.97 -10.67 -8.27
C ALA A 85 2.90 -10.22 -6.80
N ALA A 86 2.04 -10.84 -6.01
CA ALA A 86 1.93 -10.59 -4.57
C ALA A 86 3.23 -10.88 -3.82
N ASN A 87 3.97 -11.93 -4.20
CA ASN A 87 5.29 -12.21 -3.60
C ASN A 87 6.32 -11.13 -3.97
N VAL A 88 6.43 -10.77 -5.24
CA VAL A 88 7.36 -9.71 -5.69
C VAL A 88 7.03 -8.37 -5.03
N MET A 89 5.74 -8.07 -4.93
CA MET A 89 5.22 -6.90 -4.23
C MET A 89 5.63 -6.89 -2.74
N MET A 90 5.42 -7.98 -2.01
CA MET A 90 5.80 -8.05 -0.61
C MET A 90 7.32 -8.03 -0.40
N GLY A 91 8.09 -8.59 -1.33
CA GLY A 91 9.55 -8.50 -1.34
C GLY A 91 10.05 -7.07 -1.54
N GLY A 92 9.48 -6.33 -2.49
CA GLY A 92 9.87 -4.93 -2.66
C GLY A 92 9.32 -4.00 -1.56
N LEU A 93 8.20 -4.33 -0.91
CA LEU A 93 7.79 -3.61 0.31
C LEU A 93 8.80 -3.83 1.44
N THR A 94 9.33 -5.05 1.61
CA THR A 94 10.46 -5.31 2.52
C THR A 94 11.66 -4.40 2.20
N GLN A 95 12.02 -4.26 0.92
CA GLN A 95 13.10 -3.35 0.52
C GLN A 95 12.80 -1.88 0.83
N GLN A 96 11.56 -1.43 0.65
CA GLN A 96 11.14 -0.08 1.02
C GLN A 96 11.21 0.16 2.53
N ILE A 97 10.77 -0.82 3.34
CA ILE A 97 10.86 -0.77 4.81
C ILE A 97 12.32 -0.62 5.25
N VAL A 98 13.21 -1.47 4.71
CA VAL A 98 14.66 -1.42 4.97
C VAL A 98 15.24 -0.07 4.55
N ALA A 99 14.97 0.37 3.32
CA ALA A 99 15.54 1.59 2.78
C ALA A 99 15.08 2.83 3.55
N ASN A 100 13.80 2.92 3.91
CA ASN A 100 13.26 4.10 4.59
C ASN A 100 13.56 4.07 6.10
N GLY A 101 13.59 2.90 6.75
CA GLY A 101 13.87 2.82 8.18
C GLY A 101 15.36 2.92 8.54
N PHE A 102 16.26 2.49 7.64
CA PHE A 102 17.71 2.73 7.79
C PHE A 102 18.20 4.02 7.14
N ASN A 103 17.30 4.91 6.68
CA ASN A 103 17.63 6.18 6.04
C ASN A 103 18.50 6.04 4.77
N ARG A 104 18.36 4.95 4.01
CA ARG A 104 19.00 4.76 2.70
C ARG A 104 18.21 5.45 1.58
N ALA A 105 16.90 5.64 1.77
CA ALA A 105 16.05 6.45 0.93
C ALA A 105 15.87 7.86 1.55
N PRO A 106 15.55 8.90 0.74
CA PRO A 106 15.19 10.20 1.27
C PRO A 106 14.04 10.11 2.27
N ARG A 107 14.11 10.92 3.34
CA ARG A 107 13.13 10.93 4.43
C ARG A 107 11.69 10.93 3.89
N ALA A 108 10.89 9.98 4.36
CA ALA A 108 9.48 9.88 3.97
C ALA A 108 8.66 11.03 4.59
N LEU A 109 7.93 11.74 3.74
CA LEU A 109 7.09 12.89 4.11
C LEU A 109 5.61 12.57 3.84
N ILE A 110 4.76 12.81 4.83
CA ILE A 110 3.31 12.72 4.73
C ILE A 110 2.76 14.14 4.58
N ARG A 111 2.39 14.49 3.36
CA ARG A 111 1.97 15.85 2.97
C ARG A 111 0.47 16.03 3.10
N TYR A 112 0.07 17.24 3.47
CA TYR A 112 -1.33 17.66 3.55
C TYR A 112 -1.77 18.33 2.24
N GLN A 113 -2.89 17.89 1.66
CA GLN A 113 -3.52 18.60 0.55
C GLN A 113 -5.04 18.36 0.55
N VAL A 114 -5.81 19.45 0.47
CA VAL A 114 -7.27 19.40 0.37
C VAL A 114 -7.67 19.44 -1.11
N PRO A 115 -8.58 18.56 -1.58
CA PRO A 115 -9.16 18.68 -2.92
C PRO A 115 -9.91 19.99 -3.11
N SER A 116 -9.89 20.50 -4.35
CA SER A 116 -10.49 21.77 -4.76
C SER A 116 -11.06 21.65 -6.18
N SER A 117 -11.57 22.74 -6.75
CA SER A 117 -11.99 22.76 -8.16
C SER A 117 -10.85 22.45 -9.15
N THR A 118 -9.59 22.63 -8.74
CA THR A 118 -8.39 22.39 -9.57
C THR A 118 -7.58 21.17 -9.11
N ILE A 119 -7.93 20.56 -7.98
CA ILE A 119 -7.28 19.38 -7.43
C ILE A 119 -8.33 18.28 -7.33
N PRO A 120 -8.26 17.23 -8.17
CA PRO A 120 -9.21 16.11 -8.13
C PRO A 120 -9.35 15.51 -6.74
N ASN A 121 -10.47 14.85 -6.48
CA ASN A 121 -10.66 14.12 -5.22
C ASN A 121 -9.74 12.89 -5.19
N PHE A 122 -9.17 12.61 -4.02
CA PHE A 122 -8.29 11.45 -3.76
C PHE A 122 -8.35 11.12 -2.27
N THR A 123 -7.89 9.93 -1.89
CA THR A 123 -7.68 9.58 -0.47
C THR A 123 -6.21 9.69 -0.07
N VAL A 124 -5.36 8.89 -0.69
CA VAL A 124 -3.89 8.96 -0.57
C VAL A 124 -3.32 8.85 -1.98
N LYS A 125 -2.40 9.73 -2.34
CA LYS A 125 -1.69 9.66 -3.62
C LYS A 125 -0.18 9.73 -3.43
N ALA A 126 0.55 9.19 -4.39
CA ALA A 126 2.00 9.23 -4.44
C ALA A 126 2.49 9.48 -5.86
N VAL A 127 3.63 10.14 -5.99
CA VAL A 127 4.35 10.19 -7.27
C VAL A 127 4.88 8.80 -7.57
N ASN A 128 4.91 8.36 -8.82
CA ASN A 128 5.51 7.07 -9.18
C ASN A 128 6.99 7.00 -8.76
N GLY A 129 7.38 5.86 -8.20
CA GLY A 129 8.78 5.49 -8.00
C GLY A 129 9.25 4.50 -9.07
N THR A 130 10.54 4.23 -9.07
CA THR A 130 11.15 3.30 -10.02
C THR A 130 11.91 2.18 -9.35
N ARG A 131 12.38 2.33 -8.10
CA ARG A 131 13.09 1.27 -7.38
C ARG A 131 12.77 1.27 -5.88
N PRO A 132 12.44 0.11 -5.28
CA PRO A 132 12.03 0.06 -3.87
C PRO A 132 13.16 0.33 -2.87
N ASP A 133 14.41 0.17 -3.27
CA ASP A 133 15.61 0.31 -2.43
C ASP A 133 16.10 1.76 -2.26
N THR A 134 15.63 2.68 -3.10
CA THR A 134 16.05 4.10 -3.08
C THR A 134 14.89 5.08 -2.97
N VAL A 135 13.66 4.61 -3.19
CA VAL A 135 12.48 5.48 -3.23
C VAL A 135 11.93 5.75 -1.83
N SER A 136 11.76 7.04 -1.54
CA SER A 136 11.07 7.53 -0.35
C SER A 136 9.60 7.09 -0.33
N LEU A 137 9.08 6.62 0.81
CA LEU A 137 7.67 6.29 1.04
C LEU A 137 6.76 7.52 1.24
N SER A 138 7.18 8.67 0.72
CA SER A 138 6.41 9.89 0.79
C SER A 138 5.06 9.78 0.07
N VAL A 139 4.01 10.32 0.69
CA VAL A 139 2.64 10.36 0.15
C VAL A 139 1.99 11.72 0.45
N THR A 140 0.91 12.02 -0.26
CA THR A 140 0.01 13.16 0.02
C THR A 140 -1.36 12.61 0.40
N ILE A 141 -1.91 13.09 1.52
CA ILE A 141 -3.19 12.60 2.06
C ILE A 141 -4.22 13.72 2.06
N ASN A 142 -5.44 13.37 1.66
CA ASN A 142 -6.60 14.22 1.82
C ASN A 142 -7.09 14.20 3.27
N PRO A 143 -6.94 15.30 4.03
CA PRO A 143 -7.26 15.36 5.45
C PRO A 143 -8.78 15.20 5.70
N ARG A 144 -9.65 15.49 4.72
CA ARG A 144 -11.10 15.32 4.85
C ARG A 144 -11.46 13.85 5.04
N VAL A 145 -10.76 12.94 4.36
CA VAL A 145 -10.99 11.49 4.48
C VAL A 145 -10.54 10.97 5.85
N LEU A 146 -9.49 11.56 6.41
CA LEU A 146 -9.05 11.24 7.77
C LEU A 146 -10.04 11.70 8.86
N ASN A 147 -10.99 12.59 8.56
CA ASN A 147 -12.03 12.99 9.51
C ASN A 147 -13.29 12.11 9.44
N ARG A 148 -13.41 11.26 8.42
CA ARG A 148 -14.59 10.40 8.21
C ARG A 148 -14.58 9.21 9.16
N THR A 149 -15.34 9.29 10.25
CA THR A 149 -15.44 8.23 11.27
C THR A 149 -16.18 6.99 10.75
N ASP A 150 -17.01 7.14 9.73
CA ASP A 150 -17.71 6.07 9.03
C ASP A 150 -16.78 5.19 8.18
N LEU A 151 -15.58 5.69 7.82
CA LEU A 151 -14.62 4.92 7.06
C LEU A 151 -13.80 3.98 7.96
N PRO A 152 -13.81 2.67 7.68
CA PRO A 152 -12.96 1.73 8.38
C PRO A 152 -11.47 2.04 8.16
N ASN A 153 -10.66 1.81 9.20
CA ASN A 153 -9.20 1.94 9.08
C ASN A 153 -8.63 1.03 7.97
N GLN A 154 -9.26 -0.14 7.74
CA GLN A 154 -8.92 -1.07 6.65
C GLN A 154 -8.95 -0.40 5.28
N THR A 155 -9.96 0.42 5.02
CA THR A 155 -10.08 1.18 3.77
C THR A 155 -8.92 2.16 3.65
N LEU A 156 -8.67 2.94 4.70
CA LEU A 156 -7.62 3.97 4.68
C LEU A 156 -6.22 3.38 4.46
N PHE A 157 -5.88 2.27 5.11
CA PHE A 157 -4.57 1.66 4.89
C PHE A 157 -4.48 0.88 3.59
N GLY A 158 -5.60 0.38 3.03
CA GLY A 158 -5.66 -0.08 1.65
C GLY A 158 -5.28 1.02 0.66
N SER A 159 -5.79 2.24 0.86
CA SER A 159 -5.41 3.42 0.06
C SER A 159 -3.95 3.79 0.23
N LEU A 160 -3.41 3.74 1.45
CA LEU A 160 -1.98 3.98 1.70
C LEU A 160 -1.12 2.91 1.01
N PHE A 161 -1.53 1.65 1.10
CA PHE A 161 -0.83 0.54 0.45
C PHE A 161 -0.77 0.78 -1.06
N HIS A 162 -1.90 1.10 -1.70
CA HIS A 162 -1.97 1.48 -3.11
C HIS A 162 -0.97 2.57 -3.49
N ALA A 163 -0.95 3.69 -2.75
CA ALA A 163 -0.01 4.78 -2.98
C ALA A 163 1.46 4.32 -2.86
N TRP A 164 1.77 3.44 -1.90
CA TRP A 164 3.11 2.85 -1.78
C TRP A 164 3.45 1.87 -2.90
N LEU A 165 2.48 1.20 -3.51
CA LEU A 165 2.70 0.40 -4.72
C LEU A 165 3.13 1.27 -5.90
N HIS A 166 2.60 2.49 -6.02
CA HIS A 166 3.12 3.46 -6.98
C HIS A 166 4.56 3.86 -6.68
N ARG A 167 4.91 4.08 -5.40
CA ARG A 167 6.32 4.29 -4.98
C ARG A 167 7.20 3.08 -5.27
N GLN A 168 6.62 1.89 -5.22
CA GLN A 168 7.31 0.64 -5.54
C GLN A 168 7.49 0.47 -7.05
N GLY A 169 6.76 1.20 -7.89
CA GLY A 169 6.87 1.12 -9.34
C GLY A 169 5.81 0.27 -10.03
N TYR A 170 4.71 -0.07 -9.34
CA TYR A 170 3.51 -0.54 -10.01
C TYR A 170 2.75 0.63 -10.64
N ARG A 171 2.13 0.38 -11.79
CA ARG A 171 1.40 1.39 -12.56
C ARG A 171 0.07 0.82 -13.07
N HIS A 172 -0.90 1.69 -13.25
CA HIS A 172 -2.12 1.43 -14.00
C HIS A 172 -2.60 2.74 -14.66
N PRO A 173 -3.46 2.68 -15.69
CA PRO A 173 -4.08 3.86 -16.26
C PRO A 173 -4.97 4.57 -15.22
N THR A 174 -5.10 5.90 -15.36
CA THR A 174 -6.01 6.69 -14.52
C THR A 174 -7.44 6.19 -14.66
N GLY A 175 -8.14 6.02 -13.53
CA GLY A 175 -9.53 5.50 -13.53
C GLY A 175 -9.65 4.00 -13.78
N VAL A 176 -8.55 3.28 -14.04
CA VAL A 176 -8.56 1.83 -14.35
C VAL A 176 -7.77 1.07 -13.29
N TYR A 177 -8.47 0.71 -12.20
CA TYR A 177 -7.87 0.04 -11.04
C TYR A 177 -8.16 -1.47 -11.03
N THR A 178 -9.37 -1.85 -11.44
CA THR A 178 -9.85 -3.23 -11.35
C THR A 178 -8.99 -4.18 -12.17
N SER A 179 -8.61 -5.31 -11.58
CA SER A 179 -7.73 -6.32 -12.18
C SER A 179 -6.29 -5.86 -12.50
N TYR A 180 -5.95 -4.58 -12.37
CA TYR A 180 -4.55 -4.14 -12.38
C TYR A 180 -3.93 -4.43 -11.02
N MET A 181 -2.69 -4.91 -11.00
CA MET A 181 -2.08 -5.41 -9.77
C MET A 181 -2.08 -4.39 -8.63
N ALA A 182 -1.74 -3.13 -8.88
CA ALA A 182 -1.74 -2.10 -7.83
C ALA A 182 -3.15 -1.86 -7.25
N GLY A 183 -4.15 -1.64 -8.12
CA GLY A 183 -5.53 -1.40 -7.68
C GLY A 183 -6.13 -2.62 -6.99
N GLU A 184 -6.01 -3.80 -7.61
CA GLU A 184 -6.58 -5.04 -7.07
C GLU A 184 -5.91 -5.48 -5.77
N ALA A 185 -4.59 -5.31 -5.63
CA ALA A 185 -3.90 -5.61 -4.37
C ALA A 185 -4.41 -4.73 -3.22
N ALA A 186 -4.62 -3.44 -3.48
CA ALA A 186 -5.21 -2.53 -2.51
C ALA A 186 -6.65 -2.92 -2.16
N MET A 187 -7.47 -3.27 -3.16
CA MET A 187 -8.83 -3.72 -2.88
C MET A 187 -8.88 -5.06 -2.14
N CYS A 188 -7.94 -5.98 -2.37
CA CYS A 188 -7.77 -7.18 -1.55
C CYS A 188 -7.52 -6.80 -0.09
N VAL A 189 -6.65 -5.83 0.18
CA VAL A 189 -6.46 -5.29 1.53
C VAL A 189 -7.76 -4.73 2.11
N MET A 190 -8.47 -3.87 1.37
CA MET A 190 -9.71 -3.24 1.85
C MET A 190 -10.81 -4.27 2.18
N ARG A 191 -10.82 -5.41 1.48
CA ARG A 191 -11.73 -6.54 1.73
C ARG A 191 -11.22 -7.54 2.77
N ASN A 192 -10.09 -7.27 3.43
CA ASN A 192 -9.43 -8.23 4.30
C ASN A 192 -9.18 -9.58 3.60
N ASN A 193 -8.74 -9.54 2.34
CA ASN A 193 -8.54 -10.66 1.43
C ASN A 193 -9.78 -11.53 1.14
N ALA A 194 -10.97 -11.08 1.54
CA ALA A 194 -12.22 -11.77 1.22
C ALA A 194 -12.50 -11.75 -0.29
N ASN A 195 -13.28 -12.73 -0.74
CA ASN A 195 -13.76 -12.79 -2.12
C ASN A 195 -14.65 -11.57 -2.44
N LYS A 196 -14.65 -11.16 -3.71
CA LYS A 196 -15.63 -10.20 -4.20
C LYS A 196 -17.04 -10.79 -4.07
N SER A 197 -17.98 -10.00 -3.59
CA SER A 197 -19.40 -10.36 -3.57
C SER A 197 -20.04 -9.92 -4.89
N PRO A 198 -20.84 -10.77 -5.57
CA PRO A 198 -21.46 -10.42 -6.86
C PRO A 198 -22.29 -9.13 -6.84
N ASN A 199 -22.88 -8.81 -5.68
CA ASN A 199 -23.78 -7.65 -5.52
C ASN A 199 -23.08 -6.41 -4.98
N VAL A 200 -21.75 -6.46 -4.79
CA VAL A 200 -20.97 -5.35 -4.27
C VAL A 200 -20.02 -4.85 -5.36
N PRO A 201 -20.28 -3.68 -5.97
CA PRO A 201 -19.45 -3.19 -7.06
C PRO A 201 -18.07 -2.78 -6.55
N ASP A 202 -17.02 -3.00 -7.35
CA ASP A 202 -15.64 -2.61 -6.98
C ASP A 202 -15.50 -1.09 -6.72
N SER A 203 -16.41 -0.27 -7.26
CA SER A 203 -16.42 1.18 -7.08
C SER A 203 -16.48 1.63 -5.61
N ILE A 204 -17.03 0.79 -4.72
CA ILE A 204 -17.03 1.10 -3.28
C ILE A 204 -15.60 1.13 -2.70
N TYR A 205 -14.63 0.49 -3.38
CA TYR A 205 -13.23 0.48 -2.99
C TYR A 205 -12.41 1.43 -3.86
N THR A 206 -12.62 1.44 -5.19
CA THR A 206 -11.80 2.25 -6.10
C THR A 206 -11.96 3.75 -5.89
N THR A 207 -13.09 4.21 -5.34
CA THR A 207 -13.30 5.62 -4.94
C THR A 207 -12.31 6.10 -3.87
N PHE A 208 -11.67 5.18 -3.14
CA PHE A 208 -10.68 5.48 -2.13
C PHE A 208 -9.23 5.33 -2.62
N LEU A 209 -9.01 5.16 -3.91
CA LEU A 209 -7.67 5.15 -4.51
C LEU A 209 -7.27 6.59 -4.91
N ASP A 210 -6.19 6.75 -5.68
CA ASP A 210 -5.56 8.03 -6.00
C ASP A 210 -6.19 8.79 -7.18
#